data_AF-A0A2M9F0I1-F1
#
_entry.id   AF-A0A2M9F0I1-F1
#
_cell.length_a   1.000
_cell.length_b   1.000
_cell.length_c   1.000
_cell.angle_alpha   90.00
_cell.angle_beta   90.00
_cell.angle_gamma   90.00
#
_symmetry.space_group_name_H-M   'P 1'
#
loop_
_entity.id
_entity.type
_entity.pdbx_description
1 polymer ?
#
loop_
_entity_poly.entity_id
_entity_poly.type
_entity_poly.pdbx_seq_one_letter_code
_entity_poly.pdbx_strand_id
1 'polypeptide(L)'
;MDKSLFESLKTSLNEAIEHTEGKREVRTRKVSIKPIPKFTSEDSKEIRKKVELTQLLFAQMLGVSKKTVEAWEAGTNVPNGSAM
;
A
#
# COMPACT_ATOMS: atom_id res chain seq x y z
N MET A 1 -17.32 -37.72 -4.73
CA MET A 1 -16.46 -36.80 -3.96
C MET A 1 -15.23 -37.59 -3.56
N ASP A 2 -14.05 -37.13 -3.93
CA ASP A 2 -12.80 -37.86 -3.66
C ASP A 2 -12.58 -37.93 -2.14
N LYS A 3 -12.63 -39.14 -1.58
CA LYS A 3 -12.49 -39.38 -0.13
C LYS A 3 -11.14 -38.86 0.39
N SER A 4 -10.13 -38.87 -0.47
CA SER A 4 -8.79 -38.32 -0.18
C SER A 4 -8.83 -36.81 0.07
N LEU A 5 -9.57 -36.08 -0.77
CA LEU A 5 -9.72 -34.63 -0.63
C LEU A 5 -10.44 -34.26 0.67
N PHE A 6 -11.53 -34.96 0.99
CA PHE A 6 -12.30 -34.71 2.21
C PHE A 6 -11.45 -34.90 3.48
N GLU A 7 -10.70 -35.99 3.56
CA GLU A 7 -9.81 -36.25 4.71
C GLU A 7 -8.68 -35.22 4.79
N SER A 8 -8.11 -34.80 3.65
CA SER A 8 -7.05 -33.77 3.64
C SER A 8 -7.54 -32.42 4.18
N LEU A 9 -8.76 -32.01 3.81
CA LEU A 9 -9.36 -30.77 4.29
C LEU A 9 -9.65 -30.83 5.79
N LYS A 10 -10.23 -31.94 6.26
CA LYS A 10 -10.51 -32.17 7.69
C LYS A 10 -9.24 -32.12 8.53
N THR A 11 -8.17 -32.76 8.07
CA THR A 11 -6.86 -32.71 8.74
C THR A 11 -6.35 -31.27 8.80
N SER A 12 -6.24 -30.60 7.65
CA SER A 12 -5.71 -29.22 7.61
C SER A 12 -6.48 -28.22 8.49
N LEU A 13 -7.80 -28.42 8.64
CA LEU A 13 -8.63 -27.57 9.50
C LEU A 13 -8.35 -27.81 10.99
N ASN A 14 -8.20 -29.07 11.41
CA ASN A 14 -7.82 -29.39 12.79
C ASN A 14 -6.42 -28.85 13.13
N GLU A 15 -5.48 -28.93 12.19
CA GLU A 15 -4.13 -28.37 12.36
C GLU A 15 -4.16 -26.84 12.53
N ALA A 16 -5.06 -26.15 11.83
CA ALA A 16 -5.28 -24.72 12.00
C ALA A 16 -5.86 -24.38 13.38
N ILE A 17 -6.80 -25.19 13.90
CA ILE A 17 -7.35 -25.01 15.26
C ILE A 17 -6.26 -25.17 16.32
N GLU A 18 -5.46 -26.24 16.25
CA GLU A 18 -4.35 -26.47 17.17
C GLU A 18 -3.31 -25.33 17.16
N HIS A 19 -3.07 -24.73 15.99
CA HIS A 19 -2.21 -23.54 15.86
C HIS A 19 -2.80 -22.31 16.57
N THR A 20 -4.12 -22.07 16.46
CA THR A 20 -4.79 -20.96 17.16
C THR A 20 -4.78 -21.13 18.69
N GLU A 21 -4.81 -22.37 19.18
CA GLU A 21 -4.73 -22.70 20.60
C GLU A 21 -3.29 -22.73 21.14
N GLY A 22 -2.29 -22.48 20.29
CA GLY A 22 -0.87 -22.51 20.66
C GLY A 22 -0.30 -23.91 20.90
N LYS A 23 -1.03 -24.97 20.53
CA LYS A 23 -0.65 -26.38 20.74
C LYS A 23 0.27 -26.92 19.64
N ARG A 24 0.41 -26.19 18.53
CA ARG A 24 1.24 -26.58 17.38
C ARG A 24 1.94 -25.36 16.80
N GLU A 25 3.25 -25.45 16.58
CA GLU A 25 3.97 -24.46 15.78
C GLU A 25 3.84 -24.79 14.29
N VAL A 26 3.38 -23.82 13.50
CA VAL A 26 3.32 -23.92 12.03
C VAL A 26 4.15 -22.82 11.40
N ARG A 27 4.61 -23.04 10.18
CA ARG A 27 5.33 -22.02 9.39
C ARG A 27 4.44 -20.79 9.21
N THR A 28 4.71 -19.75 9.99
CA THR A 28 3.91 -18.52 10.01
C THR A 28 4.63 -17.43 9.24
N ARG A 29 3.94 -16.81 8.28
CA ARG A 29 4.42 -15.58 7.62
C ARG A 29 3.55 -14.41 8.06
N LYS A 30 4.08 -13.56 8.93
CA LYS A 30 3.43 -12.28 9.25
C LYS A 30 3.67 -11.30 8.09
N VAL A 31 2.59 -10.78 7.53
CA VAL A 31 2.63 -9.72 6.52
C VAL A 31 1.99 -8.49 7.13
N SER A 32 2.71 -7.38 7.15
CA SER A 32 2.17 -6.08 7.54
C SER A 32 2.02 -5.21 6.30
N ILE A 33 0.89 -4.52 6.19
CA ILE A 33 0.65 -3.51 5.17
C ILE A 33 1.09 -2.18 5.77
N LYS A 34 2.08 -1.53 5.16
CA LYS A 34 2.45 -0.16 5.56
C LYS A 34 1.29 0.78 5.24
N PRO A 35 0.93 1.70 6.15
CA PRO A 35 -0.08 2.71 5.84
C PRO A 35 0.40 3.56 4.66
N ILE A 36 -0.55 4.01 3.84
CA ILE A 36 -0.26 4.90 2.71
C ILE A 36 0.34 6.19 3.30
N PRO A 37 1.55 6.60 2.86
CA PRO A 37 2.15 7.85 3.30
C PRO A 37 1.22 9.02 2.95
N LYS A 38 0.96 9.87 3.95
CA LYS A 38 0.22 11.12 3.76
C LYS A 38 1.23 12.21 3.45
N PHE A 39 1.07 12.86 2.32
CA PHE A 39 1.88 14.02 1.94
C PHE A 39 1.03 15.28 2.04
N THR A 40 1.61 16.31 2.66
CA THR A 40 1.04 17.64 2.76
C THR A 40 1.34 18.47 1.50
N SER A 41 0.71 19.63 1.39
CA SER A 41 1.02 20.62 0.37
C SER A 41 2.48 21.06 0.41
N GLU A 42 3.03 21.22 1.62
CA GLU A 42 4.43 21.57 1.82
C GLU A 42 5.36 20.46 1.34
N ASP A 43 5.04 19.19 1.63
CA ASP A 43 5.85 18.04 1.21
C ASP A 43 5.98 17.98 -0.32
N SER A 44 4.87 18.16 -1.06
CA SER A 44 4.90 18.18 -2.53
C SER A 44 5.83 19.26 -3.07
N LYS A 45 5.76 20.46 -2.47
CA LYS A 45 6.58 21.61 -2.87
C LYS A 45 8.05 21.41 -2.53
N GLU A 46 8.35 20.82 -1.38
CA GLU A 46 9.73 20.48 -0.99
C GLU A 46 10.33 19.41 -1.88
N ILE A 47 9.60 18.33 -2.17
CA ILE A 47 10.07 17.24 -3.05
C ILE A 47 10.40 17.82 -4.42
N ARG A 48 9.49 18.63 -5.01
CA ARG A 48 9.75 19.27 -6.30
C ARG A 48 11.01 20.13 -6.28
N LYS A 49 11.21 20.92 -5.22
CA LYS A 49 12.40 21.77 -5.07
C LYS A 49 13.68 20.95 -4.88
N LYS A 50 13.62 19.82 -4.16
CA LYS A 50 14.76 18.90 -3.96
C LYS A 50 15.25 18.28 -5.27
N VAL A 51 14.34 18.05 -6.23
CA VAL A 51 14.69 17.57 -7.57
C VAL A 51 14.90 18.71 -8.58
N GLU A 52 14.90 19.97 -8.12
CA GLU A 52 15.15 21.17 -8.92
C GLU A 52 14.24 21.33 -10.15
N LEU A 53 13.00 20.83 -10.07
CA LEU A 53 12.04 20.89 -11.17
C LEU A 53 11.07 22.08 -11.07
N THR A 54 10.68 22.59 -12.23
CA THR A 54 9.50 23.47 -12.35
C THR A 54 8.22 22.66 -12.11
N GLN A 55 7.11 23.32 -11.77
CA GLN A 55 5.81 22.63 -11.60
C GLN A 55 5.39 21.87 -12.87
N LEU A 56 5.75 22.37 -14.05
CA LEU A 56 5.44 21.72 -15.32
C LEU A 56 6.24 20.42 -15.50
N LEU A 57 7.56 20.46 -15.29
CA LEU A 57 8.41 19.27 -15.43
C LEU A 57 8.09 18.22 -14.37
N PHE A 58 7.77 18.67 -13.14
CA PHE A 58 7.33 17.77 -12.08
C PHE A 58 6.00 17.09 -12.40
N ALA A 59 5.04 17.83 -12.97
CA ALA A 59 3.77 17.26 -13.41
C ALA A 59 3.95 16.23 -14.53
N GLN A 60 4.82 16.52 -15.51
CA GLN A 60 5.16 15.59 -16.58
C GLN A 60 5.82 14.31 -16.06
N MET A 61 6.73 14.44 -15.09
CA MET A 61 7.37 13.28 -14.45
C MET A 61 6.36 12.36 -13.75
N LEU A 62 5.36 12.95 -13.10
CA LEU A 62 4.32 12.22 -12.35
C LEU A 62 3.12 11.81 -13.22
N GLY A 63 3.10 12.15 -14.51
CA GLY A 63 1.97 11.83 -15.40
C GLY A 63 0.67 12.56 -15.05
N VAL A 64 0.75 13.72 -14.39
CA VAL A 64 -0.41 14.54 -14.00
C VAL A 64 -0.39 15.89 -14.71
N SER A 65 -1.48 16.66 -14.61
CA SER A 65 -1.54 18.01 -15.15
C SER A 65 -0.78 19.01 -14.26
N LYS A 66 -0.25 20.10 -14.85
CA LYS A 66 0.34 21.21 -14.09
C LYS A 66 -0.62 21.76 -13.03
N LYS A 67 -1.91 21.87 -13.37
CA LYS A 67 -2.98 22.34 -12.48
C LYS A 67 -3.16 21.41 -11.27
N THR A 68 -2.90 20.12 -11.44
CA THR A 68 -2.92 19.14 -10.35
C THR A 68 -1.80 19.42 -9.36
N VAL A 69 -0.57 19.66 -9.83
CA VAL A 69 0.57 20.04 -8.97
C VAL A 69 0.33 21.39 -8.28
N GLU A 70 -0.25 22.37 -8.98
CA GLU A 70 -0.64 23.66 -8.37
C GLU A 70 -1.66 23.47 -7.24
N ALA A 71 -2.67 22.61 -7.43
CA ALA A 71 -3.66 22.31 -6.41
C ALA A 71 -3.06 21.58 -5.20
N TRP A 72 -2.09 20.69 -5.42
CA TRP A 72 -1.33 20.03 -4.34
C TRP A 72 -0.52 21.04 -3.54
N GLU A 73 0.26 21.90 -4.20
CA GLU A 73 1.09 22.91 -3.52
C GLU A 73 0.27 24.04 -2.87
N ALA A 74 -0.96 24.26 -3.32
CA ALA A 74 -1.90 25.21 -2.71
C ALA A 74 -2.77 24.60 -1.60
N GLY A 75 -2.69 23.28 -1.36
CA GLY A 75 -3.46 22.59 -0.33
C GLY A 75 -4.96 22.45 -0.62
N THR A 76 -5.38 22.69 -1.87
CA THR A 76 -6.80 22.57 -2.29
C THR A 76 -7.19 21.14 -2.66
N ASN A 77 -6.21 20.27 -2.92
CA ASN A 77 -6.42 18.84 -3.07
C ASN A 77 -5.19 18.05 -2.57
N VAL A 78 -5.41 16.90 -1.94
CA VAL A 78 -4.32 16.02 -1.50
C VAL A 78 -4.04 15.02 -2.62
N PRO A 79 -2.76 14.76 -2.99
CA PRO A 79 -2.46 13.75 -3.98
C PRO A 79 -3.02 12.39 -3.52
N ASN A 80 -3.90 11.81 -4.34
CA ASN A 80 -4.51 10.52 -4.08
C ASN A 80 -3.55 9.41 -4.53
N GLY A 81 -3.60 8.24 -3.88
CA GLY A 81 -2.60 7.18 -4.02
C GLY A 81 -2.42 6.57 -5.41
N SER A 82 -3.22 6.96 -6.42
CA SER A 82 -3.03 6.58 -7.84
C SER A 82 -2.21 7.59 -8.64
N ALA A 83 -2.00 8.80 -8.11
CA ALA A 83 -1.26 9.89 -8.75
C ALA A 83 0.16 10.09 -8.15
N MET A 84 0.58 9.21 -7.24
CA MET A 84 1.96 9.08 -6.75
C MET A 84 2.61 7.81 -7.26
#